data_AF-A0A817Q8S2-F1
#
_entry.id   AF-A0A817Q8S2-F1
#
_cell.length_a   1.000
_cell.length_b   1.000
_cell.length_c   1.000
_cell.angle_alpha   90.00
_cell.angle_beta   90.00
_cell.angle_gamma   90.00
#
_symmetry.space_group_name_H-M   'P 1'
#
loop_
_entity.id
_entity.type
_entity.pdbx_description
1 polymer ?
#
loop_
_entity_poly.entity_id
_entity_poly.type
_entity_poly.pdbx_seq_one_letter_code
_entity_poly.pdbx_strand_id
1 'polypeptide(L)'
;MDSTSNLNKCWTLAWHGTYYKHLESIVKHGLHPAGTVLSPGHQISPQNGHIRLNMKIGSFTNWANAIFISPSIFYAADIAYSERIFSDNQRWCVLVETRVKPGSFTKHKQTLLNQRELLPGEPEDLEYRVAVKSDEDFILRVESSRNVIVTAVVFVNLTFLENIDEYYQGEDLFANSESERALFQ
;
A
#
# COMPACT_ATOMS: atom_id res chain seq x y z
N MET A 1 -12.89 18.31 -22.57
CA MET A 1 -12.81 17.93 -21.15
C MET A 1 -11.97 16.68 -21.07
N ASP A 2 -10.82 16.76 -20.40
CA ASP A 2 -9.79 15.73 -20.40
C ASP A 2 -10.26 14.50 -19.62
N SER A 3 -10.27 13.32 -20.25
CA SER A 3 -10.86 12.08 -19.72
C SER A 3 -10.21 11.60 -18.41
N THR A 4 -8.97 12.01 -18.14
CA THR A 4 -8.21 11.79 -16.91
C THR A 4 -8.75 12.59 -15.71
N SER A 5 -9.27 13.79 -15.93
CA SER A 5 -9.79 14.65 -14.84
C SER A 5 -11.06 14.11 -14.18
N ASN A 6 -11.88 13.37 -14.92
CA ASN A 6 -13.11 12.74 -14.41
C ASN A 6 -12.84 11.39 -13.71
N LEU A 7 -11.76 10.69 -14.03
CA LEU A 7 -11.36 9.47 -13.33
C LEU A 7 -10.97 9.75 -11.87
N ASN A 8 -10.32 10.88 -11.61
CA ASN A 8 -9.83 11.26 -10.28
C ASN A 8 -10.93 11.60 -9.27
N LYS A 9 -12.15 11.93 -9.70
CA LYS A 9 -13.25 12.28 -8.78
C LYS A 9 -14.05 11.08 -8.27
N CYS A 10 -14.01 9.96 -8.99
CA CYS A 10 -14.84 8.80 -8.67
C CYS A 10 -14.06 7.60 -8.14
N TRP A 11 -12.72 7.63 -8.18
CA TRP A 11 -11.89 6.50 -7.74
C TRP A 11 -11.25 6.80 -6.38
N THR A 12 -11.24 5.78 -5.52
CA THR A 12 -10.73 5.86 -4.14
C THR A 12 -9.21 6.02 -4.16
N LEU A 13 -8.69 6.99 -3.40
CA LEU A 13 -7.25 7.14 -3.16
C LEU A 13 -6.75 5.99 -2.29
N ALA A 14 -5.60 5.41 -2.63
CA ALA A 14 -4.92 4.41 -1.84
C ALA A 14 -3.41 4.41 -2.11
N TRP A 15 -2.67 3.71 -1.26
CA TRP A 15 -1.21 3.66 -1.22
C TRP A 15 -0.73 2.21 -1.33
N HIS A 16 0.39 2.02 -1.99
CA HIS A 16 1.06 0.73 -2.08
C HIS A 16 2.54 0.88 -1.69
N GLY A 17 2.94 0.18 -0.62
CA GLY A 17 4.33 -0.01 -0.26
C GLY A 17 5.05 -0.86 -1.30
N THR A 18 6.24 -0.44 -1.69
CA THR A 18 7.04 -1.20 -2.65
C THR A 18 8.55 -1.01 -2.42
N TYR A 19 9.35 -1.58 -3.31
CA TYR A 19 10.80 -1.46 -3.31
C TYR A 19 11.23 -0.54 -4.44
N TYR A 20 12.29 0.23 -4.22
CA TYR A 20 12.87 1.17 -5.17
C TYR A 20 13.13 0.49 -6.53
N LYS A 21 13.70 -0.72 -6.50
CA LYS A 21 13.99 -1.52 -7.71
C LYS A 21 12.75 -1.86 -8.54
N HIS A 22 11.54 -1.76 -7.99
CA HIS A 22 10.29 -2.06 -8.70
C HIS A 22 9.63 -0.82 -9.31
N LEU A 23 10.05 0.39 -8.92
CA LEU A 23 9.40 1.63 -9.35
C LEU A 23 9.35 1.80 -10.86
N GLU A 24 10.46 1.53 -11.57
CA GLU A 24 10.48 1.65 -13.04
C GLU A 24 9.42 0.76 -13.70
N SER A 25 9.33 -0.50 -13.26
CA SER A 25 8.34 -1.45 -13.76
C SER A 25 6.91 -1.00 -13.44
N ILE A 26 6.68 -0.53 -12.20
CA ILE A 26 5.36 -0.07 -11.74
C ILE A 26 4.92 1.18 -12.49
N VAL A 27 5.81 2.14 -12.75
CA VAL A 27 5.49 3.34 -13.54
C VAL A 27 5.16 2.98 -14.98
N LYS A 28 5.92 2.04 -15.57
CA LYS A 28 5.76 1.67 -16.98
C LYS A 28 4.56 0.76 -17.25
N HIS A 29 4.23 -0.11 -16.30
CA HIS A 29 3.26 -1.17 -16.50
C HIS A 29 2.08 -1.13 -15.52
N GLY A 30 2.14 -0.30 -14.48
CA GLY A 30 1.18 -0.31 -13.40
C GLY A 30 1.39 -1.48 -12.44
N LEU A 31 0.54 -1.54 -11.40
CA LEU A 31 0.51 -2.65 -10.46
C LEU A 31 -0.19 -3.87 -11.05
N HIS A 32 0.36 -5.04 -10.75
CA HIS A 32 -0.17 -6.32 -11.22
C HIS A 32 -0.32 -7.30 -10.05
N PRO A 33 -1.37 -8.14 -10.05
CA PRO A 33 -1.50 -9.20 -9.05
C PRO A 33 -0.28 -10.12 -9.06
N ALA A 34 0.12 -10.61 -7.89
CA ALA A 34 1.06 -11.72 -7.87
C ALA A 34 0.49 -12.93 -8.63
N GLY A 35 1.34 -13.69 -9.29
CA GLY A 35 0.96 -14.74 -10.24
C GLY A 35 0.82 -14.25 -11.69
N THR A 36 0.81 -12.93 -11.94
CA THR A 36 0.86 -12.38 -13.31
C THR A 36 2.18 -12.74 -13.97
N VAL A 37 2.12 -13.25 -15.20
CA VAL A 37 3.29 -13.55 -16.03
C VAL A 37 3.57 -12.35 -16.92
N LEU A 38 4.68 -11.66 -16.66
CA LEU A 38 5.20 -10.57 -17.48
C LEU A 38 6.01 -11.13 -18.65
N SER A 39 6.07 -10.42 -19.78
CA SER A 39 7.00 -10.76 -20.87
C SER A 39 8.45 -10.52 -20.41
N PRO A 40 9.41 -11.45 -20.60
CA PRO A 40 9.40 -12.66 -21.44
C PRO A 40 9.14 -13.98 -20.66
N GLY A 41 8.15 -14.03 -19.78
CA GLY A 41 7.76 -15.21 -19.00
C GLY A 41 8.02 -15.12 -17.49
N HIS A 42 8.43 -13.96 -16.98
CA HIS A 42 8.69 -13.77 -15.56
C HIS A 42 7.38 -13.65 -14.76
N GLN A 43 7.13 -14.58 -13.84
CA GLN A 43 5.96 -14.53 -12.97
C GLN A 43 6.22 -13.68 -11.73
N ILE A 44 5.39 -12.66 -11.50
CA ILE A 44 5.41 -11.88 -10.27
C ILE A 44 5.10 -12.82 -9.11
N SER A 45 5.97 -12.89 -8.12
CA SER A 45 5.81 -13.76 -6.95
C SER A 45 5.72 -12.91 -5.68
N PRO A 46 4.93 -13.33 -4.68
CA PRO A 46 4.96 -12.70 -3.36
C PRO A 46 6.38 -12.75 -2.79
N GLN A 47 6.78 -11.71 -2.06
CA GLN A 47 8.10 -11.66 -1.45
C GLN A 47 8.27 -12.75 -0.39
N ASN A 48 9.52 -13.01 0.02
CA ASN A 48 9.78 -13.92 1.13
C ASN A 48 9.16 -13.38 2.42
N GLY A 49 8.54 -14.26 3.22
CA GLY A 49 7.78 -13.87 4.40
C GLY A 49 6.30 -13.54 4.14
N HIS A 50 5.87 -13.40 2.87
CA HIS A 50 4.47 -13.13 2.51
C HIS A 50 3.68 -14.41 2.23
N ILE A 51 2.35 -14.30 2.28
CA ILE A 51 1.46 -15.40 1.88
C ILE A 51 1.74 -15.80 0.44
N ARG A 52 1.93 -17.09 0.20
CA ARG A 52 2.28 -17.61 -1.13
C ARG A 52 1.04 -17.79 -2.01
N LEU A 53 1.28 -17.86 -3.32
CA LEU A 53 0.24 -18.22 -4.30
C LEU A 53 -0.36 -19.59 -3.95
N ASN A 54 -1.65 -19.74 -4.25
CA ASN A 54 -2.47 -20.94 -3.97
C ASN A 54 -2.68 -21.25 -2.49
N MET A 55 -2.29 -20.35 -1.57
CA MET A 55 -2.66 -20.47 -0.17
C MET A 55 -4.08 -19.94 0.05
N LYS A 56 -4.88 -20.73 0.79
CA LYS A 56 -6.23 -20.38 1.19
C LYS A 56 -6.23 -19.55 2.47
N ILE A 57 -6.93 -18.42 2.47
CA ILE A 57 -7.18 -17.58 3.66
C ILE A 57 -8.67 -17.26 3.72
N GLY A 58 -9.34 -17.69 4.78
CA GLY A 58 -10.80 -17.58 4.90
C GLY A 58 -11.50 -18.29 3.72
N SER A 59 -12.29 -17.53 2.95
CA SER A 59 -12.98 -18.01 1.75
C SER A 59 -12.15 -17.90 0.45
N PHE A 60 -10.98 -17.27 0.48
CA PHE A 60 -10.17 -17.03 -0.71
C PHE A 60 -9.21 -18.20 -0.94
N THR A 61 -9.31 -18.89 -2.07
CA THR A 61 -8.48 -20.06 -2.42
C THR A 61 -7.08 -19.70 -2.90
N ASN A 62 -6.88 -18.46 -3.35
CA ASN A 62 -5.58 -17.92 -3.71
C ASN A 62 -5.49 -16.47 -3.24
N TRP A 63 -5.26 -16.30 -1.94
CA TRP A 63 -5.24 -14.99 -1.31
C TRP A 63 -4.25 -14.03 -2.00
N ALA A 64 -3.03 -14.51 -2.21
CA ALA A 64 -1.92 -13.71 -2.72
C ALA A 64 -2.07 -13.30 -4.20
N ASN A 65 -2.98 -13.92 -4.97
CA ASN A 65 -3.25 -13.54 -6.35
C ASN A 65 -4.10 -12.26 -6.44
N ALA A 66 -3.54 -11.17 -5.94
CA ALA A 66 -4.15 -9.85 -5.90
C ALA A 66 -3.08 -8.76 -5.80
N ILE A 67 -3.52 -7.52 -5.99
CA ILE A 67 -2.81 -6.30 -5.62
C ILE A 67 -3.32 -5.89 -4.24
N PHE A 68 -2.40 -5.60 -3.32
CA PHE A 68 -2.72 -5.11 -1.98
C PHE A 68 -2.34 -3.64 -1.86
N ILE A 69 -3.33 -2.82 -1.52
CA ILE A 69 -3.18 -1.36 -1.31
C ILE A 69 -3.94 -0.97 -0.05
N SER A 70 -3.68 0.19 0.53
CA SER A 70 -4.37 0.69 1.72
C SER A 70 -4.76 2.16 1.56
N PRO A 71 -5.93 2.62 2.03
CA PRO A 71 -6.20 4.05 2.10
C PRO A 71 -5.28 4.76 3.12
N SER A 72 -4.68 4.03 4.06
CA SER A 72 -3.72 4.56 5.00
C SER A 72 -2.29 4.55 4.45
N ILE A 73 -1.70 5.74 4.38
CA ILE A 73 -0.28 5.90 4.03
C ILE A 73 0.63 5.28 5.08
N PHE A 74 0.26 5.34 6.37
CA PHE A 74 1.02 4.74 7.46
C PHE A 74 1.09 3.22 7.33
N TYR A 75 -0.05 2.62 6.99
CA TYR A 75 -0.14 1.20 6.76
C TYR A 75 0.74 0.77 5.58
N ALA A 76 0.61 1.44 4.44
CA ALA A 76 1.42 1.15 3.26
C ALA A 76 2.91 1.41 3.46
N ALA A 77 3.27 2.34 4.36
CA ALA A 77 4.63 2.70 4.70
C ALA A 77 5.31 1.74 5.70
N ASP A 78 4.61 0.75 6.25
CA ASP A 78 5.23 -0.21 7.18
C ASP A 78 6.43 -0.92 6.53
N ILE A 79 7.41 -1.32 7.35
CA ILE A 79 8.64 -1.97 6.88
C ILE A 79 8.35 -3.33 6.21
N ALA A 80 7.23 -3.98 6.54
CA ALA A 80 6.76 -5.19 5.89
C ALA A 80 6.39 -4.97 4.41
N TYR A 81 6.10 -3.72 4.00
CA TYR A 81 5.58 -3.42 2.66
C TYR A 81 6.47 -2.47 1.86
N SER A 82 7.19 -1.58 2.55
CA SER A 82 7.92 -0.50 1.90
C SER A 82 9.40 -0.53 2.24
N GLU A 83 10.24 -0.52 1.21
CA GLU A 83 11.70 -0.48 1.37
C GLU A 83 12.14 0.81 2.07
N ARG A 84 13.16 0.68 2.92
CA ARG A 84 13.84 1.84 3.52
C ARG A 84 15.04 2.20 2.68
N ILE A 85 15.02 3.39 2.09
CA ILE A 85 16.16 3.95 1.37
C ILE A 85 16.80 5.07 2.19
N PHE A 86 18.10 5.24 2.01
CA PHE A 86 18.86 6.30 2.66
C PHE A 86 19.41 7.25 1.61
N SER A 87 19.08 8.54 1.73
CA SER A 87 19.59 9.61 0.87
C SER A 87 19.73 10.89 1.70
N ASP A 88 20.81 11.63 1.48
CA ASP A 88 21.04 12.95 2.09
C ASP A 88 20.93 12.95 3.62
N ASN A 89 21.49 11.94 4.27
CA ASN A 89 21.40 11.70 5.71
C ASN A 89 19.98 11.52 6.26
N GLN A 90 19.02 11.20 5.39
CA GLN A 90 17.63 10.97 5.74
C GLN A 90 17.19 9.56 5.31
N ARG A 91 16.23 9.01 6.07
CA ARG A 91 15.60 7.73 5.74
C ARG A 91 14.24 7.99 5.13
N TRP A 92 13.95 7.29 4.05
CA TRP A 92 12.71 7.41 3.30
C TRP A 92 12.08 6.04 3.10
N CYS A 93 10.76 6.00 3.02
CA CYS A 93 10.02 4.82 2.56
C CYS A 93 9.52 5.04 1.13
N VAL A 94 9.50 3.95 0.35
CA VAL A 94 9.11 3.93 -1.06
C VAL A 94 7.64 3.53 -1.20
N LEU A 95 6.83 4.44 -1.71
CA LEU A 95 5.40 4.27 -1.91
C LEU A 95 5.02 4.62 -3.36
N VAL A 96 3.88 4.09 -3.79
CA VAL A 96 3.17 4.63 -4.96
C VAL A 96 1.76 5.04 -4.56
N GLU A 97 1.35 6.21 -5.03
CA GLU A 97 -0.03 6.67 -4.96
C GLU A 97 -0.84 5.95 -6.03
N THR A 98 -2.03 5.50 -5.66
CA THR A 98 -2.93 4.79 -6.55
C THR A 98 -4.35 5.32 -6.46
N ARG A 99 -5.10 5.16 -7.55
CA ARG A 99 -6.55 5.27 -7.59
C ARG A 99 -7.13 3.89 -7.84
N VAL A 100 -8.07 3.47 -6.99
CA VAL A 100 -8.77 2.19 -7.12
C VAL A 100 -10.25 2.39 -7.43
N LYS A 101 -10.77 1.60 -8.38
CA LYS A 101 -12.16 1.66 -8.78
C LYS A 101 -13.08 1.25 -7.63
N PRO A 102 -14.14 2.01 -7.29
CA PRO A 102 -15.07 1.59 -6.26
C PRO A 102 -15.78 0.28 -6.65
N GLY A 103 -16.04 -0.56 -5.66
CA GLY A 103 -16.70 -1.86 -5.85
C GLY A 103 -15.84 -2.93 -6.52
N SER A 104 -14.58 -2.65 -6.85
CA SER A 104 -13.67 -3.62 -7.48
C SER A 104 -12.68 -4.27 -6.50
N PHE A 105 -12.87 -4.06 -5.21
CA PHE A 105 -11.97 -4.51 -4.16
C PHE A 105 -12.76 -5.11 -3.00
N THR A 106 -12.09 -5.96 -2.23
CA THR A 106 -12.59 -6.43 -0.94
C THR A 106 -11.78 -5.75 0.17
N LYS A 107 -12.47 -5.33 1.23
CA LYS A 107 -11.84 -4.71 2.40
C LYS A 107 -11.51 -5.80 3.42
N HIS A 108 -10.30 -5.76 3.96
CA HIS A 108 -9.83 -6.71 4.95
C HIS A 108 -9.22 -5.95 6.11
N LYS A 109 -9.87 -6.07 7.28
CA LYS A 109 -9.31 -5.56 8.52
C LYS A 109 -8.02 -6.32 8.83
N GLN A 110 -7.07 -5.60 9.40
CA GLN A 110 -5.94 -6.24 10.03
C GLN A 110 -6.42 -7.07 11.20
N THR A 111 -6.08 -8.35 11.19
CA THR A 111 -5.98 -9.09 12.43
C THR A 111 -4.66 -8.67 13.06
N LEU A 112 -4.68 -7.69 13.97
CA LEU A 112 -3.79 -7.55 15.13
C LEU A 112 -3.99 -6.16 15.76
N LEU A 113 -5.12 -5.99 16.43
CA LEU A 113 -5.31 -4.85 17.32
C LEU A 113 -4.49 -4.97 18.61
N ASN A 114 -3.78 -6.08 18.90
CA ASN A 114 -3.22 -6.29 20.25
C ASN A 114 -1.95 -7.16 20.44
N GLN A 115 -1.26 -7.68 19.42
CA GLN A 115 -0.06 -8.50 19.67
C GLN A 115 1.06 -8.27 18.65
N ARG A 116 2.09 -7.52 19.08
CA ARG A 116 3.37 -7.40 18.37
C ARG A 116 4.28 -8.62 18.64
N GLU A 117 3.99 -9.38 19.70
CA GLU A 117 4.75 -10.57 20.09
C GLU A 117 4.29 -11.83 19.32
N LEU A 118 5.25 -12.70 19.00
CA LEU A 118 5.02 -13.99 18.35
C LEU A 118 4.45 -14.99 19.37
N LEU A 119 3.37 -15.71 19.02
CA LEU A 119 2.98 -16.87 19.81
C LEU A 119 3.96 -18.03 19.52
N PRO A 120 4.26 -18.90 20.50
CA PRO A 120 5.17 -20.03 20.28
C PRO A 120 4.73 -20.91 19.10
N GLY A 121 5.59 -21.04 18.09
CA GLY A 121 5.34 -21.86 16.89
C GLY A 121 4.78 -21.11 15.68
N GLU A 122 4.55 -19.80 15.78
CA GLU A 122 4.15 -18.98 14.63
C GLU A 122 5.36 -18.58 13.76
N PRO A 123 5.18 -18.44 12.42
CA PRO A 123 6.19 -17.82 11.56
C PRO A 123 6.48 -16.39 12.01
N GLU A 124 7.77 -16.02 12.06
CA GLU A 124 8.23 -14.68 12.49
C GLU A 124 7.64 -13.56 11.62
N ASP A 125 7.52 -13.81 10.31
CA ASP A 125 6.98 -12.87 9.33
C ASP A 125 5.51 -13.16 9.05
N LEU A 126 4.61 -12.41 9.66
CA LEU A 126 3.21 -12.37 9.25
C LEU A 126 2.93 -11.01 8.63
N GLU A 127 2.61 -11.03 7.34
CA GLU A 127 2.26 -9.87 6.51
C GLU A 127 1.24 -8.93 7.19
N TYR A 128 0.38 -9.42 8.09
CA TYR A 128 -0.68 -8.66 8.77
C TYR A 128 -0.28 -7.99 10.08
N ARG A 129 0.99 -8.02 10.49
CA ARG A 129 1.43 -7.47 11.79
C ARG A 129 1.78 -5.98 11.74
N VAL A 130 0.92 -5.16 11.17
CA VAL A 130 1.11 -3.70 11.19
C VAL A 130 0.27 -3.08 12.30
N ALA A 131 0.91 -2.27 13.15
CA ALA A 131 0.22 -1.53 14.19
C ALA A 131 -0.76 -0.53 13.56
N VAL A 132 -2.05 -0.78 13.77
CA VAL A 132 -3.15 0.06 13.30
C VAL A 132 -3.35 1.22 14.28
N LYS A 133 -3.32 2.45 13.76
CA LYS A 133 -3.59 3.71 14.48
C LYS A 133 -5.02 4.23 14.25
N SER A 134 -5.74 3.76 13.23
CA SER A 134 -7.06 4.27 12.83
C SER A 134 -7.97 3.21 12.18
N ASP A 135 -9.28 3.49 12.12
CA ASP A 135 -10.25 2.65 11.39
C ASP A 135 -10.01 2.60 9.87
N GLU A 136 -9.17 3.49 9.32
CA GLU A 136 -8.75 3.52 7.93
C GLU A 136 -7.53 2.62 7.64
N ASP A 137 -6.93 1.99 8.66
CA ASP A 137 -5.82 1.05 8.49
C ASP A 137 -6.34 -0.36 8.15
N PHE A 138 -6.86 -0.50 6.93
CA PHE A 138 -7.24 -1.78 6.35
C PHE A 138 -6.57 -1.98 4.99
N ILE A 139 -6.53 -3.24 4.55
CA ILE A 139 -6.07 -3.59 3.21
C ILE A 139 -7.26 -3.64 2.27
N LEU A 140 -7.06 -3.11 1.07
CA LEU A 140 -7.87 -3.35 -0.11
C LEU A 140 -7.19 -4.43 -0.95
N ARG A 141 -7.88 -5.56 -1.12
CA ARG A 141 -7.45 -6.64 -2.02
C ARG A 141 -8.14 -6.48 -3.37
N VAL A 142 -7.35 -6.26 -4.43
CA VAL A 142 -7.82 -6.03 -5.81
C VAL A 142 -7.30 -7.12 -6.76
N GLU A 143 -8.19 -7.85 -7.42
CA GLU A 143 -7.77 -9.00 -8.26
C GLU A 143 -7.36 -8.64 -9.68
N SER A 144 -7.67 -7.43 -10.15
CA SER A 144 -7.39 -7.02 -11.53
C SER A 144 -6.65 -5.69 -11.59
N SER A 145 -5.54 -5.67 -12.33
CA SER A 145 -4.77 -4.45 -12.60
C SER A 145 -5.59 -3.37 -13.31
N ARG A 146 -6.63 -3.75 -14.07
CA ARG A 146 -7.56 -2.79 -14.74
C ARG A 146 -8.33 -1.90 -13.77
N ASN A 147 -8.35 -2.26 -12.48
CA ASN A 147 -9.07 -1.54 -11.45
C ASN A 147 -8.16 -0.68 -10.56
N VAL A 148 -6.86 -0.59 -10.87
CA VAL A 148 -5.87 0.21 -10.15
C VAL A 148 -5.09 1.06 -11.15
N ILE A 149 -4.99 2.35 -10.88
CA ILE A 149 -4.17 3.27 -11.66
C ILE A 149 -3.09 3.80 -10.72
N VAL A 150 -1.83 3.75 -11.14
CA VAL A 150 -0.72 4.40 -10.44
C VAL A 150 -0.71 5.87 -10.85
N THR A 151 -0.74 6.78 -9.89
CA THR A 151 -0.84 8.23 -10.12
C THR A 151 0.44 8.97 -9.78
N ALA A 152 1.21 8.50 -8.80
CA ALA A 152 2.49 9.11 -8.43
C ALA A 152 3.44 8.09 -7.80
N VAL A 153 4.74 8.39 -7.90
CA VAL A 153 5.78 7.80 -7.05
C VAL A 153 6.00 8.74 -5.89
N VAL A 154 6.02 8.22 -4.66
CA VAL A 154 6.12 9.04 -3.46
C VAL A 154 7.21 8.48 -2.55
N PHE A 155 8.09 9.37 -2.10
CA PHE A 155 9.08 9.09 -1.08
C PHE A 155 8.67 9.85 0.17
N VAL A 156 8.35 9.12 1.24
CA VAL A 156 7.96 9.74 2.51
C VAL A 156 9.11 9.63 3.49
N ASN A 157 9.48 10.76 4.08
CA ASN A 157 10.54 10.82 5.08
C ASN A 157 10.09 10.08 6.35
N LEU A 158 10.91 9.16 6.87
CA LEU A 158 10.56 8.39 8.07
C LEU A 158 10.43 9.27 9.31
N THR A 159 11.19 10.35 9.42
CA THR A 159 11.08 11.30 10.54
C THR A 159 9.69 11.94 10.60
N PHE A 160 9.04 12.16 9.45
CA PHE A 160 7.66 12.62 9.41
C PHE A 160 6.69 11.55 9.95
N LEU A 161 6.85 10.29 9.53
CA LEU A 161 6.00 9.18 9.98
C LEU A 161 6.20 8.82 11.47
N GLU A 162 7.43 8.89 11.95
CA GLU A 162 7.81 8.56 13.33
C GLU A 162 7.34 9.63 14.33
N ASN A 163 7.33 10.91 13.93
CA ASN A 163 6.90 12.02 14.79
C ASN A 163 5.49 12.52 14.47
N ILE A 164 4.72 11.75 13.70
CA ILE A 164 3.38 12.13 13.27
C ILE A 164 2.48 12.52 14.45
N ASP A 165 2.60 11.83 15.59
CA ASP A 165 1.80 12.10 16.79
C ASP A 165 2.17 13.46 17.43
N GLU A 166 3.39 13.97 17.21
CA GLU A 166 3.83 15.31 17.64
C GLU A 166 3.34 16.40 16.67
N TYR A 167 3.18 16.08 15.39
CA TYR A 167 2.60 16.98 14.37
C TYR A 167 1.06 17.02 14.44
N TYR A 168 0.42 15.92 14.85
CA TYR A 168 -1.02 15.74 14.92
C TYR A 168 -1.56 16.06 16.32
N GLN A 169 -1.36 17.28 16.81
CA GLN A 169 -2.08 17.78 18.00
C GLN A 169 -3.60 17.92 17.75
N GLY A 170 -4.27 16.88 17.27
CA GLY A 170 -5.72 16.73 17.21
C GLY A 170 -6.40 17.02 15.87
N GLU A 171 -5.69 17.38 14.78
CA GLU A 171 -6.34 17.70 13.51
C GLU A 171 -5.88 16.81 12.33
N ASP A 172 -6.88 16.33 11.59
CA ASP A 172 -6.81 15.30 10.56
C ASP A 172 -6.38 15.89 9.20
N LEU A 173 -5.08 15.89 8.93
CA LEU A 173 -4.43 16.51 7.75
C LEU A 173 -4.83 15.93 6.37
N PHE A 174 -5.72 14.93 6.32
CA PHE A 174 -6.17 14.36 5.03
C PHE A 174 -7.65 14.65 4.72
N ALA A 175 -8.30 15.51 5.51
CA ALA A 175 -9.66 15.97 5.26
C ALA A 175 -9.73 17.15 4.27
N ASN A 176 -9.68 16.82 2.98
CA ASN A 176 -10.41 17.46 1.87
C ASN A 176 -10.60 19.00 1.84
N SER A 177 -9.54 19.81 1.74
CA SER A 177 -9.71 21.18 1.22
C SER A 177 -8.64 21.61 0.22
N GLU A 178 -9.07 22.31 -0.84
CA GLU A 178 -8.18 22.87 -1.88
C GLU A 178 -7.16 23.86 -1.33
N SER A 179 -7.43 24.46 -0.17
CA SER A 179 -6.56 25.39 0.55
C SER A 179 -5.21 24.79 0.95
N GLU A 180 -5.14 23.48 1.24
CA GLU A 180 -3.91 22.83 1.71
C GLU A 180 -2.96 22.43 0.57
N ARG A 181 -3.47 22.31 -0.67
CA ARG A 181 -2.62 22.05 -1.85
C ARG A 181 -1.70 23.21 -2.20
N ALA A 182 -2.01 24.42 -1.72
CA ALA A 182 -1.20 25.62 -1.96
C ALA A 182 0.05 25.70 -1.07
N LEU A 183 0.19 24.85 -0.05
CA LEU A 183 1.36 24.84 0.83
C LEU A 183 2.56 24.03 0.28
N PHE A 184 2.38 23.35 -0.85
CA PHE A 184 3.41 22.52 -1.49
C PHE A 184 3.64 22.86 -2.98
N GLN A 185 3.26 24.07 -3.41
CA GLN A 185 3.68 24.70 -4.68
C GLN A 185 4.63 25.86 -4.38
#